data_AF-A0A6I4SZB5-F1
#
_entry.id   AF-A0A6I4SZB5-F1
#
_cell.length_a   1.000
_cell.length_b   1.000
_cell.length_c   1.000
_cell.angle_alpha   90.00
_cell.angle_beta   90.00
_cell.angle_gamma   90.00
#
_symmetry.space_group_name_H-M   'P 1'
#
loop_
_entity.id
_entity.type
_entity.pdbx_description
1 polymer ?
#
loop_
_entity_poly.entity_id
_entity_poly.type
_entity_poly.pdbx_seq_one_letter_code
_entity_poly.pdbx_strand_id
1 'polypeptide(L)'
;MAGLRGRRKALIGIVAAASAGLLSSSVSAVTLTDLSAEQFASTYGEYAPNGDCSRGAMVSLYRSGLTFHVGGVDRHEAAFEYATTFFGPDYEGIAFVLFPFPISADEPGHVLMYVNAEEVPGQLMFEENLGPGESFTPFEAELVRSSPLMLCKSD
;
A
#
# COMPACT_ATOMS: atom_id res chain seq x y z
N MET A 1 -47.83 -36.49 -52.80
CA MET A 1 -46.55 -37.21 -52.96
C MET A 1 -45.41 -36.24 -52.72
N ALA A 2 -44.33 -36.76 -52.15
CA ALA A 2 -43.20 -36.09 -51.50
C ALA A 2 -42.45 -35.02 -52.32
N GLY A 3 -41.82 -34.08 -51.59
CA GLY A 3 -40.84 -33.14 -52.13
C GLY A 3 -40.21 -32.29 -51.01
N LEU A 4 -39.45 -32.94 -50.12
CA LEU A 4 -38.84 -32.36 -48.92
C LEU A 4 -37.73 -31.35 -49.30
N ARG A 5 -37.86 -30.11 -48.80
CA ARG A 5 -36.99 -28.95 -49.02
C ARG A 5 -35.54 -29.20 -48.59
N GLY A 6 -34.64 -28.56 -49.33
CA GLY A 6 -33.18 -28.69 -49.26
C GLY A 6 -32.58 -28.47 -47.87
N ARG A 7 -31.58 -29.31 -47.57
CA ARG A 7 -30.74 -29.26 -46.37
C ARG A 7 -29.88 -27.99 -46.39
N ARG A 8 -30.17 -27.08 -45.45
CA ARG A 8 -29.32 -25.92 -45.15
C ARG A 8 -28.05 -26.41 -44.45
N LYS A 9 -26.89 -26.12 -45.04
CA LYS A 9 -25.62 -26.06 -44.31
C LYS A 9 -25.47 -24.64 -43.77
N ALA A 10 -25.31 -24.49 -42.46
CA ALA A 10 -24.57 -23.39 -41.86
C ALA A 10 -24.21 -23.78 -40.42
N LEU A 11 -22.91 -23.88 -40.16
CA LEU A 11 -22.36 -23.99 -38.82
C LEU A 11 -22.87 -22.82 -37.98
N ILE A 12 -23.42 -23.09 -36.80
CA ILE A 12 -23.63 -22.06 -35.78
C ILE A 12 -22.68 -22.40 -34.64
N GLY A 13 -21.71 -21.51 -34.49
CA GLY A 13 -20.60 -21.61 -33.56
C GLY A 13 -21.06 -21.55 -32.11
N ILE A 14 -20.28 -22.24 -31.30
CA ILE A 14 -20.27 -22.16 -29.84
C ILE A 14 -19.90 -20.73 -29.45
N VAL A 15 -20.78 -20.07 -28.69
CA VAL A 15 -20.40 -18.91 -27.88
C VAL A 15 -20.86 -19.20 -26.46
N ALA A 16 -19.99 -19.85 -25.69
CA ALA A 16 -20.09 -19.87 -24.23
C ALA A 16 -19.57 -18.52 -23.73
N ALA A 17 -20.46 -17.57 -23.45
CA ALA A 17 -20.12 -16.35 -22.75
C ALA A 17 -19.97 -16.67 -21.25
N ALA A 18 -18.76 -17.06 -20.84
CA ALA A 18 -18.39 -17.06 -19.43
C ALA A 18 -18.16 -15.61 -19.00
N SER A 19 -19.18 -14.99 -18.42
CA SER A 19 -19.02 -13.75 -17.67
C SER A 19 -18.18 -14.04 -16.43
N ALA A 20 -16.85 -13.88 -16.56
CA ALA A 20 -15.96 -13.82 -15.43
C ALA A 20 -16.33 -12.58 -14.61
N GLY A 21 -17.07 -12.79 -13.53
CA GLY A 21 -17.31 -11.75 -12.53
C GLY A 21 -15.96 -11.34 -11.94
N LEU A 22 -15.58 -10.09 -12.17
CA LEU A 22 -14.51 -9.45 -11.42
C LEU A 22 -14.94 -9.47 -9.95
N LEU A 23 -14.35 -10.35 -9.14
CA LEU A 23 -14.43 -10.23 -7.70
C LEU A 23 -13.66 -8.97 -7.35
N SER A 24 -14.37 -7.87 -7.10
CA SER A 24 -13.78 -6.67 -6.52
C SER A 24 -13.34 -7.02 -5.10
N SER A 25 -12.08 -7.39 -4.94
CA SER A 25 -11.47 -7.57 -3.62
C SER A 25 -11.44 -6.21 -2.94
N SER A 26 -12.40 -5.96 -2.05
CA SER A 26 -12.36 -4.81 -1.15
C SER A 26 -11.17 -4.99 -0.21
N VAL A 27 -10.15 -4.14 -0.35
CA VAL A 27 -9.12 -3.98 0.69
C VAL A 27 -9.81 -3.43 1.92
N SER A 28 -9.70 -4.14 3.04
CA SER A 28 -10.20 -3.68 4.33
C SER A 28 -9.13 -2.81 4.95
N ALA A 29 -9.43 -1.52 5.11
CA ALA A 29 -8.59 -0.56 5.83
C ALA A 29 -9.22 -0.19 7.17
N VAL A 30 -8.38 0.06 8.17
CA VAL A 30 -8.80 0.52 9.50
C VAL A 30 -8.05 1.79 9.83
N THR A 31 -8.79 2.85 10.14
CA THR A 31 -8.20 4.10 10.62
C THR A 31 -7.55 3.88 11.97
N LEU A 32 -6.27 4.21 12.06
CA LEU A 32 -5.48 4.21 13.28
C LEU A 32 -5.09 5.64 13.65
N THR A 33 -5.07 5.93 14.95
CA THR A 33 -4.54 7.18 15.51
C THR A 33 -3.25 6.96 16.30
N ASP A 34 -2.87 5.69 16.50
CA ASP A 34 -1.67 5.26 17.18
C ASP A 34 -1.27 3.85 16.70
N LEU A 35 -0.11 3.35 17.14
CA LEU A 35 0.37 2.01 16.83
C LEU A 35 0.44 1.14 18.08
N SER A 36 -0.51 1.27 19.00
CA SER A 36 -0.44 0.65 20.33
C SER A 36 -0.60 -0.87 20.35
N ALA A 37 -1.17 -1.46 19.29
CA ALA A 37 -1.34 -2.90 19.17
C ALA A 37 0.02 -3.63 19.09
N GLU A 38 0.11 -4.80 19.71
CA GLU A 38 1.39 -5.52 19.86
C GLU A 38 2.05 -5.89 18.53
N GLN A 39 1.26 -6.09 17.47
CA GLN A 39 1.77 -6.42 16.14
C GLN A 39 2.72 -5.36 15.55
N PHE A 40 2.63 -4.10 16.01
CA PHE A 40 3.47 -3.00 15.52
C PHE A 40 4.74 -2.81 16.36
N ALA A 41 4.83 -3.46 17.53
CA ALA A 41 5.91 -3.19 18.48
C ALA A 41 7.30 -3.51 17.93
N SER A 42 7.40 -4.52 17.06
CA SER A 42 8.65 -4.89 16.39
C SER A 42 9.10 -3.89 15.33
N THR A 43 8.24 -2.95 14.92
CA THR A 43 8.54 -1.93 13.89
C THR A 43 8.79 -0.55 14.50
N TYR A 44 8.95 -0.45 15.82
CA TYR A 44 9.23 0.83 16.44
C TYR A 44 10.68 1.24 16.23
N GLY A 45 10.87 2.51 15.88
CA GLY A 45 12.16 3.15 15.77
C GLY A 45 12.19 4.28 14.77
N GLU A 46 13.40 4.73 14.51
CA GLU A 46 13.73 5.77 13.57
C GLU A 46 14.20 5.14 12.25
N TYR A 47 13.87 5.75 11.12
CA TYR A 47 14.16 5.23 9.80
C TYR A 47 14.76 6.32 8.92
N ALA A 48 15.82 5.98 8.21
CA ALA A 48 16.53 6.89 7.32
C ALA A 48 17.04 6.15 6.06
N PRO A 49 17.43 6.89 5.01
CA PRO A 49 18.06 6.28 3.84
C PRO A 49 19.26 5.42 4.24
N ASN A 50 19.27 4.15 3.83
CA ASN A 50 20.29 3.15 4.20
C ASN A 50 20.46 2.89 5.72
N GLY A 51 19.56 3.40 6.56
CA GLY A 51 19.63 3.31 8.02
C GLY A 51 20.73 4.19 8.64
N ASP A 52 21.24 5.18 7.90
CA ASP A 52 22.20 6.17 8.39
C ASP A 52 21.46 7.39 8.94
N CYS A 53 21.43 7.47 10.27
CA CYS A 53 20.68 8.49 10.99
C CYS A 53 21.59 9.62 11.50
N SER A 54 22.85 9.66 11.05
CA SER A 54 23.79 10.75 11.36
C SER A 54 23.30 12.13 10.88
N ARG A 55 22.39 12.15 9.91
CA ARG A 55 21.76 13.36 9.36
C ARG A 55 20.32 13.58 9.83
N GLY A 56 19.88 12.79 10.82
CA GLY A 56 18.49 12.73 11.27
C GLY A 56 17.70 11.62 10.57
N ALA A 57 16.69 11.12 11.27
CA ALA A 57 15.71 10.21 10.70
C ALA A 57 14.80 10.96 9.72
N MET A 58 14.21 10.22 8.79
CA MET A 58 13.17 10.72 7.89
C MET A 58 11.77 10.31 8.37
N VAL A 59 11.67 9.19 9.09
CA VAL A 59 10.42 8.65 9.62
C VAL A 59 10.66 8.08 11.02
N SER A 60 9.78 8.41 11.96
CA SER A 60 9.69 7.75 13.26
C SER A 60 8.38 6.96 13.33
N LEU A 61 8.50 5.68 13.66
CA LEU A 61 7.38 4.82 14.01
C LEU A 61 7.48 4.49 15.50
N TYR A 62 6.51 4.93 16.29
CA TYR A 62 6.45 4.60 17.71
C TYR A 62 5.01 4.28 18.10
N ARG A 63 4.83 3.84 19.35
CA ARG A 63 3.49 3.60 19.93
C ARG A 63 2.53 4.76 19.67
N SER A 64 3.00 6.01 19.76
CA SER A 64 2.18 7.21 19.55
C SER A 64 1.76 7.44 18.09
N GLY A 65 2.28 6.69 17.13
CA GLY A 65 1.94 6.82 15.71
C GLY A 65 3.15 7.04 14.80
N LEU A 66 2.88 7.70 13.69
CA LEU A 66 3.81 7.93 12.58
C LEU A 66 4.19 9.41 12.52
N THR A 67 5.48 9.69 12.50
CA THR A 67 6.02 11.05 12.33
C THR A 67 6.99 11.08 11.17
N PHE A 68 6.88 12.12 10.34
CA PHE A 68 7.73 12.36 9.20
C PHE A 68 8.62 13.57 9.43
N HIS A 69 9.89 13.44 9.06
CA HIS A 69 10.93 14.45 9.23
C HIS A 69 11.52 14.77 7.86
N VAL A 70 10.85 15.63 7.10
CA VAL A 70 11.18 15.88 5.69
C VAL A 70 11.31 17.37 5.44
N GLY A 71 12.41 17.78 4.81
CA GLY A 71 12.62 19.19 4.45
C GLY A 71 12.71 20.14 5.65
N GLY A 72 13.09 19.64 6.83
CA GLY A 72 13.16 20.42 8.08
C GLY A 72 11.80 20.68 8.74
N VAL A 73 10.76 19.96 8.31
CA VAL A 73 9.42 19.99 8.92
C VAL A 73 9.13 18.63 9.55
N ASP A 74 8.69 18.67 10.80
CA ASP A 74 8.16 17.51 11.50
C ASP A 74 6.65 17.50 11.32
N ARG A 75 6.14 16.40 10.78
CA ARG A 75 4.71 16.19 10.57
C ARG A 75 4.29 14.88 11.23
N HIS A 76 3.56 15.00 12.33
CA HIS A 76 2.93 13.87 12.98
C HIS A 76 1.55 13.64 12.37
N GLU A 77 1.27 12.42 11.90
CA GLU A 77 -0.05 12.09 11.37
C GLU A 77 -1.01 11.76 12.51
N ALA A 78 -2.05 12.58 12.66
CA ALA A 78 -3.08 12.36 13.67
C ALA A 78 -3.96 11.14 13.37
N ALA A 79 -4.06 10.74 12.10
CA ALA A 79 -4.74 9.54 11.66
C ALA A 79 -4.13 9.03 10.33
N PHE A 80 -4.09 7.72 10.17
CA PHE A 80 -3.64 7.03 8.96
C PHE A 80 -4.38 5.70 8.85
N GLU A 81 -4.33 5.02 7.70
CA GLU A 81 -5.03 3.75 7.51
C GLU A 81 -4.07 2.57 7.58
N TYR A 82 -4.49 1.47 8.21
CA TYR A 82 -3.83 0.17 8.12
C TYR A 82 -4.62 -0.77 7.22
N ALA A 83 -4.03 -1.17 6.10
CA ALA A 83 -4.67 -2.02 5.09
C ALA A 83 -4.56 -3.51 5.44
N THR A 84 -5.44 -3.96 6.34
CA THR A 84 -5.43 -5.31 6.94
C THR A 84 -5.45 -6.49 5.96
N THR A 85 -5.99 -6.32 4.74
CA THR A 85 -6.09 -7.39 3.74
C THR A 85 -5.34 -7.08 2.43
N PHE A 86 -4.39 -6.13 2.46
CA PHE A 86 -3.67 -5.69 1.26
C PHE A 86 -2.96 -6.84 0.52
N PHE A 87 -2.30 -7.74 1.26
CA PHE A 87 -1.62 -8.92 0.72
C PHE A 87 -2.51 -10.17 0.60
N GLY A 88 -3.82 -10.01 0.81
CA GLY A 88 -4.79 -11.10 0.90
C GLY A 88 -5.12 -11.50 2.34
N PRO A 89 -6.25 -12.19 2.55
CA PRO A 89 -6.77 -12.50 3.89
C PRO A 89 -5.96 -13.57 4.64
N ASP A 90 -5.22 -14.42 3.92
CA ASP A 90 -4.46 -15.55 4.47
C ASP A 90 -2.95 -15.25 4.54
N TYR A 91 -2.57 -13.97 4.48
CA TYR A 91 -1.18 -13.56 4.51
C TYR A 91 -0.60 -13.67 5.92
N GLU A 92 0.49 -14.43 6.07
CA GLU A 92 1.16 -14.72 7.35
C GLU A 92 2.59 -14.12 7.44
N GLY A 93 2.95 -13.23 6.52
CA GLY A 93 4.26 -12.58 6.51
C GLY A 93 4.37 -11.42 7.50
N ILE A 94 5.51 -10.73 7.49
CA ILE A 94 5.80 -9.63 8.42
C ILE A 94 5.58 -8.26 7.80
N ALA A 95 5.29 -8.19 6.50
CA ALA A 95 5.02 -6.95 5.80
C ALA A 95 3.58 -6.48 6.05
N PHE A 96 3.40 -5.17 6.12
CA PHE A 96 2.06 -4.58 6.12
C PHE A 96 2.06 -3.22 5.47
N VAL A 97 0.88 -2.78 5.04
CA VAL A 97 0.71 -1.52 4.32
C VAL A 97 -0.04 -0.52 5.18
N LEU A 98 0.54 0.66 5.30
CA LEU A 98 -0.10 1.85 5.82
C LEU A 98 -0.41 2.81 4.67
N PHE A 99 -1.54 3.49 4.75
CA PHE A 99 -1.83 4.67 3.93
C PHE A 99 -1.59 5.89 4.81
N PRO A 100 -0.42 6.55 4.70
CA PRO A 100 -0.02 7.60 5.62
C PRO A 100 -0.79 8.91 5.40
N PHE A 101 -1.29 9.15 4.20
CA PHE A 101 -1.99 10.38 3.82
C PHE A 101 -3.32 10.08 3.10
N PRO A 102 -4.28 9.39 3.75
CA PRO A 102 -5.53 9.05 3.12
C PRO A 102 -6.30 10.32 2.73
N ILE A 103 -6.86 10.35 1.52
CA ILE A 103 -7.69 11.46 1.04
C ILE A 103 -9.14 11.25 1.51
N SER A 104 -9.60 10.00 1.52
CA SER A 104 -10.90 9.59 2.02
C SER A 104 -10.87 8.12 2.47
N ALA A 105 -11.98 7.61 3.01
CA ALA A 105 -12.07 6.22 3.47
C ALA A 105 -11.78 5.18 2.36
N ASP A 106 -12.05 5.53 1.10
CA ASP A 106 -11.88 4.64 -0.05
C ASP A 106 -10.65 5.03 -0.91
N GLU A 107 -9.91 6.08 -0.51
CA GLU A 107 -8.82 6.65 -1.29
C GLU A 107 -7.55 6.73 -0.44
N PRO A 108 -6.58 5.83 -0.66
CA PRO A 108 -5.38 5.71 0.18
C PRO A 108 -4.42 6.91 0.07
N GLY A 109 -4.67 7.82 -0.88
CA GLY A 109 -3.81 8.95 -1.18
C GLY A 109 -2.70 8.59 -2.17
N HIS A 110 -1.82 9.55 -2.43
CA HIS A 110 -0.83 9.45 -3.50
C HIS A 110 0.37 8.56 -3.15
N VAL A 111 0.60 8.26 -1.87
CA VAL A 111 1.76 7.51 -1.38
C VAL A 111 1.29 6.32 -0.56
N LEU A 112 1.77 5.13 -0.92
CA LEU A 112 1.63 3.92 -0.10
C LEU A 112 2.91 3.70 0.72
N MET A 113 2.76 3.24 1.95
CA MET A 113 3.89 2.93 2.82
C MET A 113 3.86 1.46 3.22
N TYR A 114 4.88 0.72 2.82
CA TYR A 114 5.07 -0.68 3.17
C TYR A 114 6.06 -0.76 4.33
N VAL A 115 5.62 -1.32 5.44
CA VAL A 115 6.47 -1.64 6.59
C VAL A 115 6.94 -3.08 6.46
N ASN A 116 8.21 -3.32 6.75
CA ASN A 116 8.92 -4.56 6.45
C ASN A 116 8.73 -5.01 5.00
N ALA A 117 8.86 -4.06 4.07
CA ALA A 117 8.72 -4.31 2.63
C ALA A 117 9.58 -5.50 2.19
N GLU A 118 9.11 -6.26 1.20
CA GLU A 118 9.80 -7.45 0.68
C GLU A 118 10.15 -8.50 1.75
N GLU A 119 9.40 -8.54 2.87
CA GLU A 119 9.68 -9.38 4.04
C GLU A 119 11.02 -9.07 4.74
N VAL A 120 11.55 -7.87 4.58
CA VAL A 120 12.81 -7.45 5.20
C VAL A 120 12.51 -6.69 6.50
N PRO A 121 12.87 -7.24 7.69
CA PRO A 121 12.64 -6.55 8.95
C PRO A 121 13.30 -5.17 8.98
N GLY A 122 12.55 -4.14 9.38
CA GLY A 122 13.04 -2.78 9.51
C GLY A 122 13.22 -2.04 8.19
N GLN A 123 12.67 -2.53 7.08
CA GLN A 123 12.61 -1.76 5.83
C GLN A 123 11.28 -1.01 5.72
N LEU A 124 11.33 0.26 5.32
CA LEU A 124 10.17 1.01 4.85
C LEU A 124 10.31 1.29 3.35
N MET A 125 9.29 0.95 2.57
CA MET A 125 9.20 1.33 1.16
C MET A 125 8.05 2.30 0.97
N PHE A 126 8.32 3.44 0.33
CA PHE A 126 7.30 4.35 -0.17
C PHE A 126 7.12 4.12 -1.67
N GLU A 127 5.89 3.85 -2.08
CA GLU A 127 5.53 3.70 -3.50
C GLU A 127 4.55 4.77 -3.95
N GLU A 128 4.62 5.05 -5.25
CA GLU A 128 3.68 5.93 -5.94
C GLU A 128 2.32 5.27 -6.14
N ASN A 129 1.26 6.03 -5.83
CA ASN A 129 -0.13 5.71 -6.13
C ASN A 129 -0.82 6.92 -6.77
N LEU A 130 -0.19 7.49 -7.80
CA LEU A 130 -0.74 8.60 -8.57
C LEU A 130 -1.67 8.09 -9.68
N GLY A 131 -2.84 8.70 -9.78
CA GLY A 131 -3.73 8.59 -10.92
C GLY A 131 -3.28 9.46 -12.11
N PRO A 132 -3.91 9.29 -13.29
CA PRO A 132 -3.59 10.10 -14.47
C PRO A 132 -3.76 11.60 -14.22
N GLY A 133 -2.66 12.35 -14.35
CA GLY A 133 -2.66 13.81 -14.20
C GLY A 133 -2.45 14.31 -12.78
N GLU A 134 -2.31 13.41 -11.80
CA GLU A 134 -1.94 13.76 -10.43
C GLU A 134 -0.43 13.98 -10.30
N SER A 135 -0.04 14.66 -9.22
CA SER A 135 1.37 14.92 -8.92
C SER A 135 1.58 14.99 -7.43
N PHE A 136 2.75 14.54 -6.98
CA PHE A 136 3.17 14.71 -5.60
C PHE A 136 3.33 16.16 -5.17
N THR A 137 3.04 16.43 -3.91
CA THR A 137 3.64 17.55 -3.19
C THR A 137 5.17 17.36 -3.07
N PRO A 138 5.96 18.41 -2.85
CA PRO A 138 7.41 18.27 -2.65
C PRO A 138 7.79 17.33 -1.50
N PHE A 139 6.96 17.29 -0.46
CA PHE A 139 7.12 16.43 0.71
C PHE A 139 6.91 14.95 0.37
N GLU A 140 5.81 14.60 -0.30
CA GLU A 140 5.54 13.22 -0.76
C GLU A 140 6.59 12.75 -1.76
N ALA A 141 6.99 13.63 -2.68
CA ALA A 141 8.00 13.32 -3.67
C ALA A 141 9.36 13.00 -3.03
N GLU A 142 9.69 13.63 -1.91
CA GLU A 142 10.92 13.34 -1.17
C GLU A 142 10.84 11.99 -0.44
N LEU A 143 9.69 11.64 0.12
CA LEU A 143 9.47 10.32 0.73
C LEU A 143 9.70 9.19 -0.28
N VAL A 144 9.08 9.30 -1.45
CA VAL A 144 9.20 8.29 -2.52
C VAL A 144 10.63 8.25 -3.07
N ARG A 145 11.27 9.40 -3.32
CA ARG A 145 12.66 9.45 -3.83
C ARG A 145 13.70 8.83 -2.89
N SER A 146 13.49 8.99 -1.58
CA SER A 146 14.43 8.52 -0.55
C SER A 146 14.18 7.07 -0.13
N SER A 147 13.15 6.43 -0.68
CA SER A 147 12.83 5.01 -0.48
C SER A 147 13.88 4.08 -1.13
N PRO A 148 14.19 2.90 -0.55
CA PRO A 148 13.72 2.44 0.76
C PRO A 148 14.46 3.12 1.92
N LEU A 149 13.75 3.32 3.02
CA LEU A 149 14.36 3.66 4.30
C LEU A 149 14.65 2.37 5.07
N MET A 150 15.71 2.38 5.86
CA MET A 150 16.01 1.30 6.79
C MET A 150 15.97 1.82 8.22
N LEU A 151 15.58 0.95 9.14
CA LEU A 151 15.65 1.19 10.58
C LEU A 151 17.08 1.60 10.93
N CYS A 152 17.20 2.69 11.67
CA CYS A 152 18.48 3.17 12.17
C CYS A 152 19.16 2.06 12.95
N LYS A 153 20.46 1.88 12.72
CA LYS A 153 21.27 1.05 13.60
C LYS A 153 21.36 1.75 14.95
N SER A 154 21.05 1.03 16.02
CA SER A 154 21.44 1.46 17.36
C SER A 154 22.98 1.37 17.42
N ASP A 155 23.65 2.50 17.66
CA ASP A 155 25.09 2.52 17.97
C ASP A 155 25.42 1.75 19.26
#